data_AF-A0A4R2LWH5-F1
#
_entry.id   AF-A0A4R2LWH5-F1
#
_cell.length_a   1.000
_cell.length_b   1.000
_cell.length_c   1.000
_cell.angle_alpha   90.00
_cell.angle_beta   90.00
_cell.angle_gamma   90.00
#
_symmetry.space_group_name_H-M   'P 1'
#
loop_
_entity.id
_entity.type
_entity.pdbx_description
1 polymer ?
#
loop_
_entity_poly.entity_id
_entity_poly.type
_entity_poly.pdbx_seq_one_letter_code
_entity_poly.pdbx_strand_id
1 'polypeptide(L)' 'MNTMTIVTSRTNPWEGFAGGRWETAVDVRDFIQQNYTPYSGTSAFLEGPTTRT' A
#
# COMPACT_ATOMS: atom_id res chain seq x y z
N MET A 1 9.28 -24.16 -9.79
CA MET A 1 7.93 -23.91 -10.33
C MET A 1 7.55 -22.52 -9.88
N ASN A 2 7.60 -21.54 -10.79
CA ASN A 2 7.37 -20.14 -10.44
C ASN A 2 6.01 -19.77 -11.00
N THR A 3 5.03 -19.64 -10.11
CA THR A 3 3.66 -19.29 -10.45
C THR A 3 3.66 -17.86 -10.99
N MET A 4 3.33 -17.70 -12.26
CA MET A 4 3.20 -16.38 -12.89
C MET A 4 1.87 -15.77 -12.44
N THR A 5 1.90 -15.00 -11.36
CA THR A 5 0.74 -14.24 -10.90
C THR A 5 0.43 -13.16 -11.92
N ILE A 6 -0.66 -13.33 -12.67
CA ILE A 6 -1.17 -12.29 -13.57
C ILE A 6 -1.71 -11.18 -12.67
N VAL A 7 -1.00 -10.05 -12.61
CA VAL A 7 -1.47 -8.87 -11.88
C VAL A 7 -2.49 -8.16 -12.77
N THR A 8 -3.77 -8.41 -12.52
CA THR A 8 -4.87 -7.65 -13.10
C THR A 8 -4.87 -6.25 -12.47
N SER A 9 -4.96 -5.20 -13.28
CA SER A 9 -5.17 -3.84 -12.77
C SER A 9 -6.44 -3.82 -11.91
N ARG A 10 -6.33 -3.37 -10.66
CA ARG A 10 -7.49 -3.22 -9.78
C ARG A 10 -8.39 -2.13 -10.35
N THR A 11 -9.63 -2.48 -10.70
CA THR A 11 -10.63 -1.53 -11.21
C THR A 11 -10.99 -0.48 -10.15
N ASN A 12 -10.93 -0.87 -8.87
CA ASN A 12 -11.15 0.02 -7.75
C ASN A 12 -9.81 0.40 -7.10
N PRO A 13 -9.43 1.69 -7.07
CA PRO A 13 -8.19 2.13 -6.43
C PRO A 13 -8.14 1.85 -4.93
N TRP A 14 -9.30 1.61 -4.30
CA TRP A 14 -9.43 1.39 -2.87
C TRP A 14 -9.47 -0.09 -2.47
N GLU A 15 -9.40 -1.01 -3.43
CA GLU A 15 -9.45 -2.44 -3.16
C GLU A 15 -8.28 -2.87 -2.24
N GLY A 16 -8.60 -3.57 -1.16
CA GLY A 16 -7.63 -4.09 -0.18
C GLY A 16 -7.34 -3.16 1.00
N PHE A 17 -7.87 -1.94 1.03
CA PHE A 17 -7.84 -1.08 2.22
C PHE A 17 -9.00 -1.42 3.17
N ALA A 18 -8.77 -1.30 4.47
CA ALA A 18 -9.79 -1.29 5.50
C ALA A 18 -10.63 0.00 5.39
N GLY A 19 -11.95 -0.18 5.33
CA GLY A 19 -12.92 0.90 5.25
C GLY A 19 -13.01 1.74 6.52
N GLY A 20 -13.68 2.89 6.41
CA GLY A 20 -13.83 3.84 7.49
C GLY A 20 -14.64 5.07 7.09
N ARG A 21 -14.60 6.10 7.91
CA ARG A 21 -15.25 7.40 7.63
C ARG A 21 -14.71 8.03 6.35
N TRP A 22 -13.44 7.75 6.02
CA TRP A 22 -12.77 8.24 4.82
C TRP A 22 -13.47 7.87 3.51
N GLU A 23 -14.30 6.81 3.48
CA GLU A 23 -15.05 6.41 2.27
C GLU A 23 -16.19 7.38 1.92
N THR A 24 -16.69 8.14 2.90
CA THR A 24 -17.89 8.99 2.76
C THR A 24 -17.63 10.46 3.06
N ALA A 25 -16.46 10.78 3.62
CA ALA A 25 -16.01 12.15 3.90
C ALA A 25 -14.51 12.28 3.65
N VAL A 26 -14.05 13.51 3.36
CA VAL A 26 -12.61 13.78 3.24
C VAL A 26 -11.96 13.69 4.63
N ASP A 27 -11.44 12.50 4.96
CA ASP A 27 -10.79 12.21 6.24
C ASP A 27 -9.51 11.39 6.04
N VAL A 28 -8.42 12.08 5.69
CA VAL A 28 -7.11 11.45 5.46
C VAL A 28 -6.56 10.81 6.74
N ARG A 29 -6.92 11.34 7.91
CA ARG A 29 -6.46 10.81 9.20
C ARG A 29 -7.04 9.43 9.44
N ASP A 30 -8.35 9.27 9.26
CA ASP A 30 -9.05 7.99 9.39
C ASP A 30 -8.48 6.96 8.40
N PHE A 31 -8.24 7.33 7.13
CA PHE A 31 -7.60 6.45 6.15
C PHE A 31 -6.24 5.92 6.62
N ILE A 32 -5.33 6.82 7.04
CA ILE A 32 -4.00 6.42 7.50
C ILE A 32 -4.11 5.49 8.70
N GLN A 33 -4.89 5.85 9.71
CA GLN A 33 -5.01 5.06 10.94
C GLN A 33 -5.55 3.65 10.68
N GLN A 34 -6.48 3.49 9.74
CA GLN A 34 -7.07 2.19 9.39
C GLN A 34 -6.12 1.31 8.53
N ASN A 35 -5.15 1.89 7.83
CA ASN A 35 -4.44 1.20 6.74
C ASN A 35 -2.91 1.18 6.84
N TYR A 36 -2.30 1.92 7.77
CA TYR A 36 -0.85 1.87 7.94
C TYR A 36 -0.41 0.63 8.73
N THR A 37 0.71 0.04 8.31
CA THR A 37 1.42 -0.98 9.09
C THR A 37 2.66 -0.33 9.67
N PRO A 38 2.75 -0.14 11.00
CA PRO A 38 3.98 0.34 11.63
C PRO A 38 5.15 -0.56 11.27
N TYR A 39 6.24 0.04 10.79
CA TYR A 39 7.48 -0.67 10.54
C TYR A 39 8.48 -0.39 11.68
N SER A 40 8.77 -1.42 12.47
CA SER A 40 9.75 -1.38 13.57
C SER A 40 11.04 -2.14 13.26
N GLY A 41 11.26 -2.49 11.99
CA GLY A 41 12.48 -3.16 11.53
C GLY A 41 13.63 -2.20 11.26
N THR A 42 14.66 -2.69 10.58
CA THR A 42 15.89 -1.92 10.28
C THR A 42 15.91 -1.44 8.84
N SER A 43 16.92 -0.66 8.47
CA SER A 43 17.15 -0.22 7.09
C SER A 43 17.58 -1.34 6.14
N ALA A 44 17.59 -2.61 6.56
CA ALA A 44 18.07 -3.74 5.77
C ALA A 44 17.23 -4.03 4.52
N PHE A 45 15.98 -3.55 4.44
CA PHE A 45 15.13 -3.70 3.25
C PHE A 45 15.36 -2.61 2.18
N LEU A 46 16.11 -1.56 2.51
CA LEU A 46 16.32 -0.44 1.59
C LEU A 46 17.13 -0.91 0.39
N GLU A 47 16.66 -0.53 -0.81
CA GLU A 47 17.34 -0.78 -2.08
C GLU A 47 18.04 0.48 -2.58
N GLY A 48 19.16 0.27 -3.26
CA GLY A 48 19.98 1.36 -3.81
C GLY A 48 19.35 2.06 -5.02
N PRO A 49 19.94 3.18 -5.46
CA PRO A 49 19.50 3.88 -6.67
C PRO A 49 19.67 3.01 -7.92
N THR A 50 18.80 3.25 -8.90
CA THR A 50 18.90 2.65 -10.24
C THR A 50 19.76 3.52 -11.16
N THR A 51 20.15 3.03 -12.34
CA THR A 51 20.90 3.83 -13.32
C THR A 51 20.21 5.15 -13.74
N ARG A 52 18.89 5.24 -13.58
CA ARG A 52 18.06 6.38 -14.04
C ARG A 52 17.69 7.39 -12.95
N THR A 53 18.10 7.13 -11.71
CA THR A 53 17.75 7.91 -10.51
C THR A 53 19.02 8.29 -9.78
#